data_AF-A0A182YPQ7-F1
#
_entry.id   AF-A0A182YPQ7-F1
#
_cell.length_a   1.000
_cell.length_b   1.000
_cell.length_c   1.000
_cell.angle_alpha   90.00
_cell.angle_beta   90.00
_cell.angle_gamma   90.00
#
_symmetry.space_group_name_H-M   'P 1'
#
loop_
_entity.id
_entity.type
_entity.pdbx_description
1 polymer ?
#
loop_
_entity_poly.entity_id
_entity_poly.type
_entity_poly.pdbx_seq_one_letter_code
_entity_poly.pdbx_strand_id
1 'polypeptide(L)' 'MPFRNPYVLCAVEVELESIQERYIQVLRSYLQHTVPHNPNRLSDLLAHIPEIQTAASLLLESKMFYVPFVLNSANIR' A
#
# COMPACT_ATOMS: atom_id res chain seq x y z
N MET A 1 10.24 -24.90 -14.96
CA MET A 1 9.48 -24.36 -13.81
C MET A 1 10.46 -24.16 -12.66
N PRO A 2 10.95 -22.95 -12.36
CA PRO A 2 11.80 -22.78 -11.19
C PRO A 2 10.89 -22.85 -9.96
N PHE A 3 11.16 -23.79 -9.07
CA PHE A 3 10.55 -23.83 -7.74
C PHE A 3 10.96 -22.55 -7.00
N ARG A 4 10.04 -21.59 -6.85
CA ARG A 4 10.26 -20.45 -5.97
C ARG A 4 10.43 -21.01 -4.56
N ASN A 5 11.59 -20.73 -3.96
CA ASN A 5 11.94 -21.21 -2.64
C ASN A 5 11.01 -20.55 -1.59
N PRO A 6 10.14 -21.32 -0.89
CA PRO A 6 9.15 -20.76 0.02
C PRO A 6 9.78 -20.01 1.21
N TYR A 7 11.01 -20.37 1.59
CA TYR A 7 11.75 -19.67 2.64
C TYR A 7 12.12 -18.23 2.26
N VAL A 8 12.35 -17.94 0.98
CA VAL A 8 12.66 -16.59 0.51
C VAL A 8 11.42 -15.72 0.48
N LEU A 9 10.26 -16.27 0.12
CA LEU A 9 9.00 -15.52 0.22
C LEU A 9 8.68 -15.17 1.67
N CYS A 10 8.79 -16.13 2.58
CA CYS A 10 8.51 -15.92 4.00
C CYS A 10 9.46 -14.86 4.62
N ALA A 11 10.74 -14.87 4.27
CA ALA A 11 11.69 -13.84 4.72
C ALA A 11 11.33 -12.42 4.20
N VAL A 12 10.90 -12.32 2.94
CA VAL A 12 10.44 -11.04 2.35
C VAL A 12 9.15 -10.56 3.01
N GLU A 13 8.24 -11.47 3.34
CA GLU A 13 7.00 -11.16 4.07
C GLU A 13 7.30 -10.63 5.47
N VAL A 14 8.23 -11.25 6.20
CA VAL A 14 8.65 -10.80 7.55
C VAL A 14 9.33 -9.43 7.52
N GLU A 15 10.20 -9.16 6.55
CA GLU A 15 10.81 -7.83 6.41
C GLU A 15 9.77 -6.77 6.03
N LEU A 16 8.81 -7.11 5.16
CA LEU A 16 7.73 -6.22 4.77
C LEU A 16 6.83 -5.88 5.95
N GLU A 17 6.47 -6.87 6.78
CA GLU A 17 5.72 -6.66 8.02
C GLU A 17 6.45 -5.70 8.96
N SER A 18 7.76 -5.90 9.18
CA SER A 18 8.59 -5.01 9.99
C SER A 18 8.61 -3.56 9.48
N ILE A 19 8.71 -3.38 8.16
CA ILE A 19 8.65 -2.06 7.54
C ILE A 19 7.26 -1.44 7.75
N GLN A 20 6.20 -2.20 7.48
CA GLN A 20 4.83 -1.76 7.64
C GLN A 20 4.53 -1.33 9.08
N GLU A 21 4.90 -2.15 10.06
CA GLU A 21 4.73 -1.84 11.49
C GLU A 21 5.39 -0.52 11.86
N ARG A 22 6.61 -0.28 11.38
CA ARG A 22 7.35 0.97 11.63
C ARG A 22 6.59 2.18 11.08
N TYR A 23 6.05 2.09 9.87
CA TYR A 23 5.25 3.17 9.28
C TYR A 23 3.93 3.39 10.03
N ILE A 24 3.23 2.31 10.42
CA ILE A 24 2.00 2.40 11.21
C ILE A 24 2.29 3.07 12.56
N GLN A 25 3.40 2.74 13.21
CA GLN A 25 3.79 3.35 14.49
C GLN A 25 4.07 4.84 14.35
N VAL A 26 4.79 5.27 13.31
CA VAL A 26 5.02 6.69 13.04
C VAL A 26 3.72 7.43 12.76
N LEU A 27 2.85 6.85 11.92
CA LEU A 27 1.54 7.43 11.61
C LEU A 27 0.65 7.54 12.85
N ARG A 28 0.65 6.52 13.71
CA ARG A 28 -0.06 6.54 14.99
C ARG A 28 0.39 7.70 15.87
N SER A 29 1.71 7.83 16.05
CA SER A 29 2.30 8.93 16.82
C SER A 29 1.91 10.28 16.22
N TYR A 30 2.00 10.44 14.90
CA TYR A 30 1.60 11.68 14.23
C TYR A 30 0.13 12.04 14.48
N LEU A 31 -0.78 11.07 14.35
CA LEU A 31 -2.22 11.28 14.55
C LEU A 31 -2.56 11.59 16.01
N GLN A 32 -1.85 11.01 16.98
CA GLN A 32 -2.02 11.35 18.39
C GLN A 32 -1.71 12.82 18.69
N HIS A 33 -0.72 13.41 18.01
CA HIS A 33 -0.36 14.82 18.20
C HIS A 33 -1.23 15.78 17.37
N THR A 34 -1.65 15.37 16.18
CA THR A 34 -2.37 16.25 15.23
C THR A 34 -3.88 16.21 15.36
N VAL A 35 -4.45 15.07 15.76
CA VAL A 35 -5.90 14.87 15.89
C VAL A 35 -6.23 14.16 17.20
N PRO A 36 -5.87 14.73 18.38
CA PRO A 36 -6.04 14.07 19.67
C PRO A 36 -7.52 13.77 20.01
N HIS A 37 -8.46 14.51 19.41
CA HIS A 37 -9.89 14.30 19.59
C HIS A 37 -10.46 13.08 18.88
N ASN A 38 -9.73 12.50 17.90
CA ASN A 38 -10.17 11.32 17.15
C ASN A 38 -9.13 10.19 17.25
N PRO A 39 -9.07 9.48 18.39
CA PRO A 39 -8.11 8.37 18.58
C PRO A 39 -8.36 7.20 17.63
N ASN A 40 -9.58 7.05 17.11
CA ASN A 40 -9.96 6.00 16.17
C ASN A 40 -9.54 6.31 14.72
N ARG A 41 -9.02 7.51 14.44
CA ARG A 41 -8.70 7.96 13.08
C ARG A 41 -7.75 7.02 12.34
N LEU A 42 -6.79 6.42 13.05
CA LEU A 42 -5.90 5.43 12.47
C LEU A 42 -6.66 4.18 12.03
N SER A 43 -7.57 3.68 12.87
CA SER A 43 -8.40 2.52 12.54
C SER A 43 -9.30 2.81 11.34
N ASP A 44 -9.90 3.99 11.30
CA ASP A 44 -10.75 4.41 10.18
C ASP A 44 -9.96 4.45 8.86
N LEU A 45 -8.73 5.00 8.88
CA LEU A 45 -7.86 5.04 7.70
C LEU A 45 -7.45 3.64 7.23
N LEU A 46 -7.08 2.76 8.17
CA LEU A 46 -6.69 1.39 7.86
C LEU A 46 -7.88 0.57 7.34
N ALA A 47 -9.10 0.86 7.81
CA ALA A 47 -10.32 0.20 7.34
C ALA A 47 -10.62 0.48 5.85
N HIS A 48 -10.09 1.57 5.28
CA HIS A 48 -10.23 1.87 3.85
C HIS A 48 -9.21 1.15 2.95
N ILE A 49 -8.15 0.54 3.50
CA ILE A 49 -7.13 -0.16 2.70
C ILE A 49 -7.74 -1.25 1.79
N PRO A 50 -8.68 -2.11 2.24
CA PRO A 50 -9.28 -3.13 1.39
C PRO A 50 -10.07 -2.53 0.21
N GLU A 51 -10.73 -1.39 0.41
CA GLU A 51 -11.46 -0.69 -0.66
C GLU A 51 -10.49 -0.16 -1.72
N ILE A 52 -9.36 0.42 -1.29
CA ILE A 52 -8.29 0.87 -2.18
C ILE A 52 -7.70 -0.30 -2.95
N GLN A 53 -7.44 -1.43 -2.30
CA GLN A 53 -6.96 -2.65 -2.96
C GLN A 53 -7.96 -3.16 -4.00
N THR A 54 -9.25 -3.20 -3.65
CA THR A 54 -10.32 -3.62 -4.56
C THR A 54 -10.41 -2.71 -5.77
N ALA A 55 -10.38 -1.39 -5.57
CA ALA A 55 -10.39 -0.43 -6.66
C ALA A 55 -9.14 -0.57 -7.54
N ALA A 56 -7.95 -0.73 -6.95
CA ALA A 56 -6.71 -0.95 -7.67
C ALA A 56 -6.75 -2.24 -8.52
N SER A 57 -7.30 -3.34 -7.97
CA SER A 57 -7.48 -4.60 -8.71
C SER A 57 -8.40 -4.42 -9.91
N LEU A 58 -9.58 -3.81 -9.73
CA LEU A 58 -10.51 -3.52 -10.82
C LEU A 58 -9.90 -2.61 -11.89
N LEU A 59 -9.09 -1.63 -11.46
CA LEU A 59 -8.35 -0.75 -12.35
C LEU A 59 -7.27 -1.49 -13.15
N LEU A 60 -6.51 -2.38 -12.52
CA LEU A 60 -5.50 -3.22 -13.18
C LEU A 60 -6.13 -4.21 -14.18
N GLU A 61 -7.32 -4.72 -13.89
CA GLU A 61 -8.10 -5.54 -14.80
C GLU A 61 -8.68 -4.73 -15.98
N SER A 62 -8.89 -3.43 -15.79
CA SER A 62 -9.33 -2.55 -16.87
C SER A 62 -8.19 -2.33 -17.89
N LYS A 63 -8.43 -2.71 -19.15
CA LYS A 63 -7.47 -2.60 -20.28
C LYS A 63 -6.98 -1.18 -20.60
N MET A 64 -7.36 -0.17 -19.82
CA MET A 64 -7.09 1.26 -20.06
C MET A 64 -6.16 1.91 -19.02
N PHE A 65 -5.62 1.17 -18.05
CA PHE A 65 -4.80 1.78 -16.98
C PHE A 65 -3.41 2.26 -17.44
N TYR A 66 -2.81 1.58 -18.43
CA TYR A 66 -1.49 1.95 -18.93
C TYR A 66 -1.49 3.16 -19.87
N VAL A 67 -2.62 3.52 -20.49
CA VAL A 67 -2.63 4.54 -21.56
C VAL A 67 -2.29 5.94 -21.04
N PRO A 68 -2.91 6.46 -19.95
CA PRO A 68 -2.51 7.77 -19.41
C PRO A 68 -1.08 7.77 -18.86
N PHE A 69 -0.63 6.67 -18.26
CA PHE A 69 0.72 6.55 -17.71
C PHE A 69 1.80 6.49 -18.82
N VAL A 70 1.59 5.69 -19.87
CA VAL A 70 2.49 5.59 -21.04
C VAL A 70 2.57 6.93 -21.78
N LEU A 71 1.43 7.59 -21.99
CA LEU A 71 1.38 8.90 -22.68
C LEU A 71 2.08 10.01 -21.88
N ASN A 72 1.97 10.02 -20.54
CA ASN A 72 2.69 11.00 -19.70
C ASN A 72 4.19 10.72 -19.60
N SER A 73 4.62 9.45 -19.63
CA SER A 73 6.05 9.11 -19.63
C SER A 73 6.77 9.39 -20.95
N ALA A 74 6.05 9.45 -22.07
CA ALA A 74 6.63 9.69 -23.40
C ALA A 74 6.97 11.17 -23.67
N ASN A 75 6.53 12.09 -22.79
CA ASN A 75 6.71 13.53 -22.95
C ASN A 75 7.88 14.10 -22.12
N ILE A 76 8.71 13.24 -21.52
CA ILE A 76 9.99 13.64 -20.93
C ILE A 76 11.05 13.59 -22.04
N ARG A 77 11.17 14.66 -22.82
CA ARG A 77 12.31 14.95 -23.71
C ARG A 77 12.77 16.38 -23.53
#